data_AF-A0A7K3WTK0-F1
#
_entry.id   AF-A0A7K3WTK0-F1
#
_cell.length_a   1.000
_cell.length_b   1.000
_cell.length_c   1.000
_cell.angle_alpha   90.00
_cell.angle_beta   90.00
_cell.angle_gamma   90.00
#
_symmetry.space_group_name_H-M   'P 1'
#
loop_
_entity.id
_entity.type
_entity.pdbx_description
1 polymer ?
#
loop_
_entity_poly.entity_id
_entity_poly.type
_entity_poly.pdbx_seq_one_letter_code
_entity_poly.pdbx_strand_id
1 'polypeptide(L)'
;MKSVFTLRTIFFGLFLSSCAFHGGMMTGNASLSGGDFEIISIESGMAKTTHIFGIGGLDHQALVFEAKKNLYKSCPLKKGQALANVTVDFKRSLLIVVATTRVTVTADLVQYGNAIDTTIQRGVGIYSEPINFVKSDTVAHTRPFGYFTSNQIAAIFKHKELVPVRILNGVETSNGKYNIEFLEPARKSEVFIRRSDLYLVNKSDGFPHHKFKVGDPVKFFFNTNIVFQNGVITAIGTDKAIVKSGVSTYELDLVKLIPVDLKPTKD
;
A
#
# COMPACT_ATOMS: atom_id res chain seq x y z
N MET A 1 44.83 17.13 -36.92
CA MET A 1 44.46 15.72 -36.65
C MET A 1 44.69 15.26 -35.21
N LYS A 2 45.67 15.79 -34.46
CA LYS A 2 45.91 15.39 -33.05
C LYS A 2 44.73 15.70 -32.09
N SER A 3 43.97 16.78 -32.30
CA SER A 3 42.86 17.17 -31.40
C SER A 3 41.62 16.25 -31.44
N VAL A 4 41.34 15.61 -32.58
CA VAL A 4 40.18 14.70 -32.74
C VAL A 4 40.44 13.36 -32.03
N PHE A 5 41.71 12.92 -31.98
CA PHE A 5 42.10 11.70 -31.29
C PHE A 5 42.00 11.87 -29.76
N THR A 6 42.41 13.04 -29.23
CA THR A 6 42.30 13.35 -27.80
C THR A 6 40.85 13.44 -27.33
N LEU A 7 39.94 13.99 -28.15
CA LEU A 7 38.51 14.10 -27.81
C LEU A 7 37.83 12.72 -27.76
N ARG A 8 38.22 11.79 -28.64
CA ARG A 8 37.72 10.41 -28.63
C ARG A 8 38.15 9.64 -27.38
N THR A 9 39.40 9.82 -26.94
CA THR A 9 39.92 9.16 -25.73
C THR A 9 39.26 9.69 -24.45
N ILE A 10 38.99 11.00 -24.37
CA ILE A 10 38.24 11.60 -23.25
C ILE A 10 36.79 11.10 -23.23
N PHE A 11 36.14 11.05 -24.40
CA PHE A 11 34.78 10.52 -24.49
C PHE A 11 34.69 9.06 -24.06
N PHE A 12 35.66 8.21 -24.47
CA PHE A 12 35.68 6.80 -24.08
C PHE A 12 36.02 6.60 -22.59
N GLY A 13 36.88 7.43 -22.01
CA GLY A 13 37.21 7.40 -20.58
C GLY A 13 36.02 7.70 -19.66
N LEU A 14 35.06 8.51 -20.11
CA LEU A 14 33.83 8.82 -19.36
C LEU A 14 32.87 7.62 -19.24
N PHE A 15 33.00 6.59 -20.10
CA PHE A 15 32.17 5.38 -20.02
C PHE A 15 32.67 4.34 -19.01
N LEU A 16 33.91 4.44 -18.51
CA LEU A 16 34.48 3.44 -17.60
C LEU A 16 34.38 3.78 -16.10
N SER A 17 33.93 4.97 -15.71
CA SER A 17 33.80 5.34 -14.29
C SER A 17 32.38 5.13 -13.75
N SER A 18 32.00 3.88 -13.46
CA SER A 18 30.84 3.65 -12.60
C SER A 18 31.28 3.75 -11.13
N CYS A 19 31.14 4.93 -10.55
CA CYS A 19 31.43 5.13 -9.13
C CYS A 19 30.27 4.56 -8.30
N ALA A 20 30.58 3.60 -7.43
CA ALA A 20 29.65 3.06 -6.44
C ALA A 20 30.08 3.49 -5.03
N PHE A 21 29.23 4.25 -4.34
CA PHE A 21 29.46 4.65 -2.96
C PHE A 21 28.57 3.83 -2.03
N HIS A 22 29.19 3.28 -0.97
CA HIS A 22 28.52 2.53 0.08
C HIS A 22 28.69 3.29 1.39
N GLY A 23 27.60 3.47 2.13
CA GLY A 23 27.62 4.07 3.46
C GLY A 23 26.51 3.47 4.30
N GLY A 24 26.83 3.07 5.53
CA GLY A 24 25.91 2.42 6.45
C GLY A 24 25.86 3.14 7.80
N MET A 25 24.72 3.14 8.45
CA MET A 25 24.56 3.55 9.86
C MET A 25 23.83 2.45 10.62
N MET A 26 24.33 2.09 11.80
CA MET A 26 23.68 1.16 12.72
C MET A 26 23.14 1.91 13.93
N THR A 27 21.88 1.69 14.28
CA THR A 27 21.25 2.24 15.49
C THR A 27 20.74 1.11 16.38
N GLY A 28 21.28 1.01 17.60
CA GLY A 28 20.80 0.05 18.60
C GLY A 28 19.51 0.56 19.24
N ASN A 29 18.38 -0.09 18.94
CA ASN A 29 17.05 0.39 19.35
C ASN A 29 16.33 -0.53 20.35
N ALA A 30 16.86 -1.72 20.63
CA ALA A 30 16.32 -2.66 21.62
C ALA A 30 17.39 -2.92 22.69
N SER A 31 17.06 -2.67 23.95
CA SER A 31 17.93 -3.04 25.07
C SER A 31 17.90 -4.56 25.20
N LEU A 32 18.90 -5.24 24.65
CA LEU A 32 19.12 -6.68 24.80
C LEU A 32 19.73 -6.98 26.18
N SER A 33 19.13 -6.39 27.22
CA SER A 33 19.58 -6.49 28.61
C SER A 33 18.65 -7.44 29.36
N GLY A 34 19.03 -8.71 29.41
CA GLY A 34 18.28 -9.80 30.04
C GLY A 34 18.63 -11.14 29.39
N GLY A 35 18.60 -12.25 30.13
CA GLY A 35 18.97 -13.58 29.61
C GLY A 35 17.92 -14.25 28.73
N ASP A 36 16.71 -13.68 28.64
CA ASP A 36 15.53 -14.35 28.07
C ASP A 36 15.16 -13.77 26.69
N PHE A 37 16.12 -13.75 25.76
CA PHE A 37 15.84 -13.42 24.36
C PHE A 37 16.58 -14.34 23.39
N GLU A 38 15.99 -14.52 22.21
CA GLU A 38 16.57 -15.30 21.11
C GLU A 38 16.48 -14.50 19.81
N ILE A 39 17.55 -14.53 19.01
CA ILE A 39 17.54 -13.99 17.64
C ILE A 39 16.96 -15.07 16.72
N ILE A 40 15.78 -14.83 16.18
CA ILE A 40 15.06 -15.78 15.32
C ILE A 40 15.59 -15.73 13.89
N SER A 41 15.73 -14.53 13.33
CA SER A 41 16.12 -14.33 11.93
C SER A 41 16.72 -12.95 11.70
N ILE A 42 17.35 -12.77 10.54
CA ILE A 42 17.79 -11.45 10.04
C ILE A 42 16.87 -11.06 8.89
N GLU A 43 16.20 -9.93 9.03
CA GLU A 43 15.19 -9.45 8.11
C GLU A 43 15.67 -8.19 7.38
N SER A 44 15.21 -8.00 6.14
CA SER A 44 15.59 -6.83 5.34
C SER A 44 14.45 -6.24 4.52
N GLY A 45 14.50 -4.93 4.35
CA GLY A 45 13.60 -4.17 3.48
C GLY A 45 14.38 -3.21 2.59
N MET A 46 13.96 -3.07 1.34
CA MET A 46 14.68 -2.28 0.33
C MET A 46 13.79 -1.22 -0.32
N ALA A 47 14.40 -0.10 -0.69
CA ALA A 47 13.81 0.93 -1.54
C ALA A 47 14.83 1.42 -2.57
N LYS A 48 14.37 1.86 -3.75
CA LYS A 48 15.22 2.36 -4.84
C LYS A 48 14.61 3.59 -5.49
N THR A 49 15.45 4.58 -5.78
CA THR A 49 15.12 5.68 -6.70
C THR A 49 16.10 5.69 -7.87
N THR A 50 15.63 6.19 -9.01
CA THR A 50 16.39 6.33 -10.25
C THR A 50 16.19 7.73 -10.80
N HIS A 51 17.28 8.40 -11.11
CA HIS A 51 17.33 9.72 -11.74
C HIS A 51 17.95 9.58 -13.12
N ILE A 52 17.36 10.23 -14.11
CA ILE A 52 17.84 10.26 -15.49
C ILE A 52 18.07 11.74 -15.83
N PHE A 53 19.28 12.13 -16.20
CA PHE A 53 19.71 13.53 -16.35
C PHE A 53 19.48 14.39 -15.09
N GLY A 54 19.56 13.78 -13.90
CA GLY A 54 19.23 14.45 -12.64
C GLY A 54 17.72 14.65 -12.42
N ILE A 55 16.89 14.31 -13.42
CA ILE A 55 15.43 14.32 -13.33
C ILE A 55 14.99 12.93 -12.89
N GLY A 56 14.52 12.85 -11.67
CA GLY A 56 14.05 11.63 -11.03
C GLY A 56 13.56 11.97 -9.65
N GLY A 57 12.59 11.22 -9.17
CA GLY A 57 11.88 11.52 -7.95
C GLY A 57 12.09 10.44 -6.91
N LEU A 58 12.29 10.89 -5.68
CA LEU A 58 11.80 10.17 -4.52
C LEU A 58 10.27 10.26 -4.55
N ASP A 59 9.56 9.17 -4.26
CA ASP A 59 8.21 9.33 -3.69
C ASP A 59 8.34 10.25 -2.45
N HIS A 60 7.31 11.00 -2.04
CA HIS A 60 7.43 12.05 -1.01
C HIS A 60 7.90 11.55 0.38
N GLN A 61 8.16 10.25 0.54
CA GLN A 61 8.75 9.61 1.70
C GLN A 61 10.26 9.40 1.53
N ALA A 62 11.03 9.61 2.61
CA ALA A 62 12.46 9.31 2.60
C ALA A 62 12.71 7.83 2.22
N LEU A 63 13.72 7.53 1.40
CA LEU A 63 14.04 6.13 0.99
C LEU A 63 14.20 5.18 2.17
N VAL A 64 14.73 5.68 3.28
CA VAL A 64 14.88 4.91 4.53
C VAL A 64 13.52 4.52 5.09
N PHE A 65 12.52 5.40 5.01
CA PHE A 65 11.17 5.11 5.47
C PHE A 65 10.51 4.03 4.59
N GLU A 66 10.62 4.13 3.27
CA GLU A 66 10.07 3.10 2.37
C GLU A 66 10.77 1.74 2.54
N ALA A 67 12.10 1.75 2.71
CA ALA A 67 12.85 0.54 3.00
C ALA A 67 12.41 -0.08 4.36
N LYS A 68 12.23 0.74 5.40
CA LYS A 68 11.70 0.32 6.71
C LYS A 68 10.27 -0.20 6.64
N LYS A 69 9.42 0.43 5.82
CA LYS A 69 8.05 -0.03 5.57
C LYS A 69 8.05 -1.40 4.91
N ASN A 70 8.88 -1.59 3.89
CA ASN A 70 9.04 -2.87 3.20
C ASN A 70 9.57 -3.96 4.13
N LEU A 71 10.48 -3.63 5.06
CA LEU A 71 10.93 -4.53 6.14
C LEU A 71 9.76 -4.99 7.01
N TYR A 72 8.86 -4.09 7.42
CA TYR A 72 7.67 -4.45 8.18
C TYR A 72 6.61 -5.22 7.39
N LYS A 73 6.62 -5.10 6.05
CA LYS A 73 5.74 -5.91 5.19
C LYS A 73 6.22 -7.35 5.11
N SER A 74 7.53 -7.56 4.95
CA SER A 74 8.12 -8.90 4.88
C SER A 74 8.21 -9.57 6.25
N CYS A 75 8.35 -8.79 7.32
CA CYS A 75 8.42 -9.29 8.69
C CYS A 75 7.32 -8.66 9.58
N PRO A 76 6.11 -9.26 9.61
CA PRO A 76 5.07 -8.90 10.57
C PRO A 76 5.53 -9.26 11.99
N LEU A 77 5.81 -8.26 12.82
CA LEU A 77 6.20 -8.53 14.21
C LEU A 77 5.02 -9.09 15.01
N LYS A 78 5.25 -10.22 15.68
CA LYS A 78 4.32 -10.78 16.66
C LYS A 78 4.53 -10.17 18.04
N LYS A 79 3.56 -10.34 18.94
CA LYS A 79 3.72 -9.92 20.33
C LYS A 79 4.92 -10.64 20.97
N GLY A 80 5.72 -9.89 21.72
CA GLY A 80 6.99 -10.38 22.26
C GLY A 80 8.17 -10.34 21.28
N GLN A 81 7.96 -9.95 20.01
CA GLN A 81 9.04 -9.75 19.05
C GLN A 81 9.45 -8.29 18.90
N ALA A 82 10.72 -8.04 18.59
CA ALA A 82 11.23 -6.71 18.26
C ALA A 82 12.28 -6.80 17.16
N LEU A 83 12.47 -5.70 16.42
CA LEU A 83 13.62 -5.53 15.55
C LEU A 83 14.75 -4.88 16.35
N ALA A 84 15.85 -5.61 16.52
CA ALA A 84 17.08 -5.13 17.14
C ALA A 84 18.17 -4.88 16.07
N ASN A 85 19.27 -4.23 16.48
CA ASN A 85 20.46 -4.02 15.64
C ASN A 85 20.16 -3.51 14.22
N VAL A 86 19.29 -2.50 14.13
CA VAL A 86 18.85 -1.99 12.83
C VAL A 86 20.00 -1.29 12.12
N THR A 87 20.33 -1.75 10.92
CA THR A 87 21.29 -1.09 10.02
C THR A 87 20.57 -0.48 8.83
N VAL A 88 21.12 0.62 8.31
CA VAL A 88 20.66 1.29 7.10
C VAL A 88 21.83 1.46 6.17
N ASP A 89 21.79 0.80 5.02
CA ASP A 89 22.82 0.82 3.98
C ASP A 89 22.37 1.58 2.74
N PHE A 90 23.21 2.49 2.28
CA PHE A 90 23.02 3.25 1.05
C PHE A 90 23.98 2.76 -0.01
N LYS A 91 23.45 2.34 -1.16
CA LYS A 91 24.21 2.06 -2.36
C LYS A 91 23.85 3.05 -3.45
N ARG A 92 24.79 3.93 -3.80
CA ARG A 92 24.64 4.88 -4.91
C ARG A 92 25.43 4.37 -6.10
N SER A 93 24.82 4.36 -7.28
CA SER A 93 25.49 4.00 -8.53
C SER A 93 25.19 5.06 -9.57
N LEU A 94 26.24 5.59 -10.18
CA LEU A 94 26.17 6.58 -11.25
C LEU A 94 26.68 5.95 -12.55
N LEU A 95 25.87 6.05 -13.60
CA LEU A 95 26.20 5.65 -14.96
C LEU A 95 25.86 6.80 -15.91
N ILE A 96 26.83 7.69 -16.12
CA ILE A 96 26.78 8.87 -17.02
C ILE A 96 25.55 9.77 -16.77
N VAL A 97 24.39 9.39 -17.29
CA VAL A 97 23.12 10.12 -17.17
C VAL A 97 22.15 9.48 -16.17
N VAL A 98 22.38 8.24 -15.77
CA VAL A 98 21.51 7.50 -14.84
C VAL A 98 22.16 7.43 -13.46
N ALA A 99 21.52 8.01 -12.46
CA ALA A 99 21.91 7.86 -11.07
C ALA A 99 20.86 7.03 -10.31
N THR A 100 21.29 5.95 -9.68
CA THR A 100 20.41 5.14 -8.82
C THR A 100 20.88 5.20 -7.38
N THR A 101 19.92 5.33 -6.46
CA THR A 101 20.17 5.19 -5.02
C THR A 101 19.29 4.07 -4.50
N ARG A 102 19.91 3.03 -3.97
CA ARG A 102 19.25 1.94 -3.26
C ARG A 102 19.50 2.12 -1.77
N VAL A 103 18.45 1.96 -0.97
CA VAL A 103 18.53 1.89 0.48
C VAL A 103 18.07 0.52 0.92
N THR A 104 18.86 -0.12 1.76
CA THR A 104 18.54 -1.38 2.42
C THR A 104 18.50 -1.13 3.91
N VAL A 105 17.43 -1.53 4.58
CA VAL A 105 17.34 -1.56 6.04
C VAL A 105 17.39 -3.03 6.45
N THR A 106 18.30 -3.40 7.34
CA THR A 106 18.36 -4.75 7.91
C THR A 106 18.19 -4.70 9.42
N ALA A 107 17.66 -5.76 10.02
CA ALA A 107 17.47 -5.85 11.45
C ALA A 107 17.41 -7.31 11.92
N ASP A 108 17.79 -7.54 13.16
CA ASP A 108 17.64 -8.82 13.83
C ASP A 108 16.23 -8.93 14.40
N LEU A 109 15.49 -9.98 14.02
CA LEU A 109 14.22 -10.31 14.65
C LEU A 109 14.50 -11.03 15.97
N VAL A 110 14.22 -10.34 17.07
CA VAL A 110 14.41 -10.85 18.44
C VAL A 110 13.07 -11.24 19.03
N GLN A 111 13.02 -12.39 19.68
CA GLN A 111 11.90 -12.82 20.52
C GLN A 111 12.29 -12.74 21.98
N TYR A 112 11.41 -12.15 22.79
CA TYR A 112 11.52 -12.13 24.24
C TYR A 112 10.62 -13.20 24.86
N GLY A 113 11.16 -13.94 25.82
CA GLY A 113 10.45 -14.99 26.56
C GLY A 113 10.14 -16.27 25.77
N ASN A 114 9.56 -17.26 26.45
CA ASN A 114 9.38 -18.63 25.95
C ASN A 114 8.01 -18.91 25.31
N ALA A 115 7.07 -17.97 25.38
CA ALA A 115 5.71 -18.14 24.86
C ALA A 115 5.56 -17.48 23.49
N ILE A 116 5.35 -18.29 22.45
CA ILE A 116 5.09 -17.81 21.10
C ILE A 116 3.63 -17.33 21.03
N ASP A 117 3.41 -16.03 21.20
CA ASP A 117 2.13 -15.40 20.88
C ASP A 117 2.08 -15.15 19.37
N THR A 118 1.14 -15.78 18.66
CA THR A 118 0.99 -15.62 17.21
C THR A 118 0.32 -14.30 16.81
N THR A 119 -0.13 -13.49 17.77
CA THR A 119 -0.82 -12.22 17.52
C THR A 119 0.14 -11.16 16.98
N ILE A 120 -0.16 -10.58 15.83
CA ILE A 120 0.62 -9.46 15.24
C ILE A 120 0.55 -8.22 16.15
N GLN A 121 1.67 -7.50 16.30
CA GLN A 121 1.72 -6.22 17.00
C GLN A 121 0.89 -5.16 16.28
N ARG A 122 0.00 -4.49 17.02
CA ARG A 122 -0.96 -3.51 16.50
C ARG A 122 -0.30 -2.36 15.71
N GLY A 123 0.94 -1.96 16.06
CA GLY A 123 1.68 -0.92 15.34
C GLY A 123 2.32 -1.37 14.03
N VAL A 124 2.55 -2.67 13.83
CA VAL A 124 3.22 -3.26 12.66
C VAL A 124 2.22 -3.88 11.68
N GLY A 125 1.05 -4.30 12.17
CA GLY A 125 -0.04 -4.85 11.35
C GLY A 125 -0.57 -3.94 10.23
N ILE A 126 -0.25 -2.64 10.27
CA ILE A 126 -0.62 -1.68 9.21
C ILE A 126 0.14 -1.95 7.90
N TYR A 127 1.30 -2.61 7.98
CA TYR A 127 2.19 -2.82 6.83
C TYR A 127 2.21 -4.27 6.33
N SER A 128 1.85 -5.24 7.15
CA SER A 128 2.10 -6.68 6.92
C SER A 128 0.94 -7.48 6.31
N GLU A 129 -0.27 -6.94 6.27
CA GLU A 129 -1.44 -7.63 5.72
C GLU A 129 -1.98 -6.88 4.50
N PRO A 130 -2.51 -7.57 3.46
CA PRO A 130 -3.49 -6.97 2.57
C PRO A 130 -4.76 -6.70 3.40
N ILE A 131 -4.75 -5.59 4.15
CA ILE A 131 -5.85 -5.01 4.93
C ILE A 131 -7.07 -5.93 5.07
N ASN A 132 -6.95 -7.00 5.85
CA ASN A 132 -8.12 -7.69 6.38
C ASN A 132 -8.44 -6.97 7.68
N PHE A 133 -9.33 -5.98 7.59
CA PHE A 133 -9.82 -5.30 8.79
C PHE A 133 -10.45 -6.35 9.71
N VAL A 134 -9.85 -6.52 10.89
CA VAL A 134 -10.52 -7.11 12.05
C VAL A 134 -11.87 -6.42 12.15
N LYS A 135 -12.95 -7.22 12.10
CA LYS A 135 -14.28 -6.78 12.51
C LYS A 135 -14.12 -6.06 13.84
N SER A 136 -14.17 -4.74 13.81
CA SER A 136 -14.62 -4.02 14.97
C SER A 136 -16.03 -4.56 15.20
N ASP A 137 -16.24 -5.22 16.33
CA ASP A 137 -17.56 -5.37 16.91
C ASP A 137 -18.07 -3.96 17.23
N THR A 138 -18.40 -3.20 16.18
CA THR A 138 -19.17 -1.99 16.30
C THR A 138 -20.60 -2.49 16.40
N VAL A 139 -21.03 -2.58 17.66
CA VAL A 139 -22.41 -2.50 18.11
C VAL A 139 -23.28 -1.86 17.02
N ALA A 140 -24.32 -2.59 16.61
CA ALA A 140 -25.39 -2.08 15.78
C ALA A 140 -26.03 -0.88 16.49
N HIS A 141 -25.46 0.30 16.29
CA HIS A 141 -26.16 1.56 16.47
C HIS A 141 -26.86 1.82 15.15
N THR A 142 -28.18 1.69 15.19
CA THR A 142 -29.15 2.34 14.32
C THR A 142 -28.58 3.68 13.83
N ARG A 143 -28.00 3.69 12.62
CA ARG A 143 -27.28 4.86 12.06
C ARG A 143 -28.32 5.91 11.64
N PRO A 144 -28.39 7.09 12.25
CA PRO A 144 -29.40 8.04 11.82
C PRO A 144 -29.01 8.76 10.52
N PHE A 145 -27.73 9.01 10.18
CA PHE A 145 -27.42 9.94 9.06
C PHE A 145 -26.08 9.75 8.29
N GLY A 146 -25.57 8.53 8.07
CA GLY A 146 -24.36 8.39 7.24
C GLY A 146 -24.01 7.00 6.72
N TYR A 147 -23.53 6.95 5.47
CA TYR A 147 -23.03 5.76 4.77
C TYR A 147 -21.64 5.33 5.27
N PHE A 148 -20.82 6.30 5.70
CA PHE A 148 -19.48 6.10 6.23
C PHE A 148 -19.38 6.54 7.70
N THR A 149 -18.45 5.96 8.45
CA THR A 149 -18.18 6.34 9.86
C THR A 149 -16.91 7.19 9.99
N SER A 150 -16.81 7.97 11.08
CA SER A 150 -15.59 8.72 11.37
C SER A 150 -14.37 7.81 11.47
N ASN A 151 -13.23 8.26 10.98
CA ASN A 151 -11.96 7.54 10.83
C ASN A 151 -12.00 6.28 9.96
N GLN A 152 -13.10 6.02 9.25
CA GLN A 152 -13.17 4.89 8.32
C GLN A 152 -12.22 5.10 7.15
N ILE A 153 -11.55 4.02 6.71
CA ILE A 153 -10.80 4.02 5.47
C ILE A 153 -11.77 3.72 4.32
N ALA A 154 -11.76 4.61 3.33
CA ALA A 154 -12.46 4.48 2.07
C ALA A 154 -11.47 4.69 0.93
N ALA A 155 -11.95 4.68 -0.30
CA ALA A 155 -11.17 5.12 -1.46
C ALA A 155 -12.00 6.00 -2.39
N ILE A 156 -11.30 6.80 -3.18
CA ILE A 156 -11.83 7.43 -4.38
C ILE A 156 -11.26 6.72 -5.60
N PHE A 157 -12.03 6.66 -6.69
CA PHE A 157 -11.55 6.09 -7.94
C PHE A 157 -11.12 7.20 -8.90
N LYS A 158 -9.84 7.29 -9.22
CA LYS A 158 -9.27 8.30 -10.13
C LYS A 158 -8.23 7.67 -11.04
N HIS A 159 -8.27 8.02 -12.32
CA HIS A 159 -7.31 7.53 -13.32
C HIS A 159 -7.15 5.99 -13.34
N LYS A 160 -8.26 5.27 -13.14
CA LYS A 160 -8.31 3.79 -13.05
C LYS A 160 -7.64 3.19 -11.80
N GLU A 161 -7.34 4.01 -10.81
CA GLU A 161 -6.73 3.59 -9.54
C GLU A 161 -7.61 3.96 -8.35
N LEU A 162 -7.55 3.13 -7.31
CA LEU A 162 -8.18 3.41 -6.02
C LEU A 162 -7.19 4.18 -5.16
N VAL A 163 -7.53 5.42 -4.85
CA VAL A 163 -6.73 6.29 -3.97
C VAL A 163 -7.33 6.23 -2.56
N PRO A 164 -6.60 5.72 -1.56
CA PRO A 164 -7.12 5.53 -0.22
C PRO A 164 -7.25 6.86 0.53
N VAL A 165 -8.36 7.02 1.24
CA VAL A 165 -8.71 8.21 2.00
C VAL A 165 -9.25 7.82 3.38
N ARG A 166 -9.11 8.73 4.35
CA ARG A 166 -9.70 8.64 5.68
C ARG A 166 -10.90 9.57 5.75
N ILE A 167 -12.05 9.05 6.16
CA ILE A 167 -13.22 9.86 6.49
C ILE A 167 -12.94 10.55 7.83
N LEU A 168 -12.86 11.88 7.87
CA LEU A 168 -12.57 12.61 9.12
C LEU A 168 -13.80 12.67 10.03
N ASN A 169 -14.97 12.90 9.43
CA ASN A 169 -16.25 12.95 10.13
C ASN A 169 -17.26 12.05 9.38
N GLY A 170 -17.89 11.13 10.09
CA GLY A 170 -18.93 10.23 9.57
C GLY A 170 -20.28 10.91 9.30
N VAL A 171 -20.38 12.21 9.55
CA VAL A 171 -21.57 13.01 9.23
C VAL A 171 -21.42 13.60 7.83
N GLU A 172 -22.37 13.28 6.95
CA GLU A 172 -22.50 13.88 5.62
C GLU A 172 -22.95 15.35 5.76
N THR A 173 -22.31 16.26 5.04
CA THR A 173 -22.75 17.66 4.96
C THR A 173 -24.11 17.77 4.28
N SER A 174 -24.82 18.89 4.45
CA SER A 174 -26.11 19.16 3.79
C SER A 174 -26.08 19.03 2.26
N ASN A 175 -24.90 19.19 1.65
CA ASN A 175 -24.68 19.08 0.21
C ASN A 175 -24.26 17.67 -0.24
N GLY A 176 -24.39 16.66 0.62
CA GLY A 176 -24.07 15.27 0.27
C GLY A 176 -22.57 14.96 0.17
N LYS A 177 -21.75 15.70 0.93
CA LYS A 177 -20.28 15.56 0.93
C LYS A 177 -19.72 15.15 2.27
N TYR A 178 -18.64 14.38 2.26
CA TYR A 178 -17.84 14.01 3.44
C TYR A 178 -16.54 14.81 3.48
N ASN A 179 -16.11 15.20 4.68
CA ASN A 179 -14.75 15.70 4.88
C ASN A 179 -13.79 14.51 4.96
N ILE A 180 -12.77 14.51 4.11
CA ILE A 180 -11.79 13.43 4.00
C ILE A 180 -10.37 13.95 4.07
N GLU A 181 -9.44 13.08 4.45
CA GLU A 181 -8.00 13.28 4.34
C GLU A 181 -7.42 12.19 3.44
N PHE A 182 -6.55 12.54 2.49
CA PHE A 182 -5.82 11.51 1.74
C PHE A 182 -4.80 10.82 2.65
N LEU A 183 -4.74 9.49 2.56
CA LEU A 183 -3.70 8.74 3.27
C LEU A 183 -2.32 8.90 2.62
N GLU A 184 -2.28 9.34 1.36
CA GLU A 184 -1.05 9.67 0.65
C GLU A 184 -0.39 10.94 1.26
N PRO A 185 0.88 10.87 1.70
CA PRO A 185 1.56 11.98 2.35
C PRO A 185 1.64 13.23 1.48
N ALA A 186 1.74 13.06 0.16
CA ALA A 186 1.83 14.14 -0.82
C ALA A 186 0.55 14.97 -0.93
N ARG A 187 -0.58 14.47 -0.39
CA ARG A 187 -1.91 15.05 -0.57
C ARG A 187 -2.67 15.21 0.74
N LYS A 188 -1.96 15.40 1.87
CA LYS A 188 -2.56 15.69 3.19
C LYS A 188 -3.25 17.05 3.22
N SER A 189 -4.30 17.18 2.42
CA SER A 189 -5.24 18.27 2.39
C SER A 189 -6.59 17.70 2.76
N GLU A 190 -7.29 18.38 3.66
CA GLU A 190 -8.69 18.13 3.89
C GLU A 190 -9.48 18.53 2.65
N VAL A 191 -10.32 17.62 2.15
CA VAL A 191 -11.12 17.85 0.95
C VAL A 191 -12.53 17.35 1.18
N PHE A 192 -13.51 18.10 0.68
CA PHE A 192 -14.91 17.66 0.66
C PHE A 192 -15.21 16.86 -0.60
N ILE A 193 -15.53 15.58 -0.46
CA ILE A 193 -15.84 14.67 -1.57
C ILE A 193 -17.30 14.23 -1.50
N ARG A 194 -17.97 14.13 -2.65
CA ARG A 194 -19.37 13.65 -2.71
C ARG A 194 -19.44 12.18 -2.31
N ARG A 195 -20.54 11.79 -1.69
CA ARG A 195 -20.81 10.39 -1.31
C ARG A 195 -20.66 9.41 -2.48
N SER A 196 -21.17 9.76 -3.67
CA SER A 196 -21.10 8.93 -4.88
C SER A 196 -19.67 8.64 -5.36
N ASP A 197 -18.71 9.46 -4.92
CA ASP A 197 -17.32 9.36 -5.35
C ASP A 197 -16.47 8.56 -4.34
N LEU A 198 -17.08 8.05 -3.26
CA LEU A 198 -16.45 7.26 -2.20
C LEU A 198 -16.83 5.78 -2.29
N TYR A 199 -15.83 4.94 -2.03
CA TYR A 199 -15.94 3.49 -2.11
C TYR A 199 -15.45 2.82 -0.82
N LEU A 200 -16.20 1.83 -0.34
CA LEU A 200 -15.75 0.86 0.65
C LEU A 200 -14.73 -0.08 0.00
N VAL A 201 -13.61 -0.34 0.66
CA VAL A 201 -12.50 -1.14 0.13
C VAL A 201 -12.18 -2.38 0.96
N ASN A 202 -12.76 -2.52 2.16
CA ASN A 202 -12.42 -3.65 3.02
C ASN A 202 -13.19 -4.88 2.58
N LYS A 203 -12.52 -6.04 2.66
CA LYS A 203 -13.11 -7.31 2.24
C LYS A 203 -14.38 -7.60 3.02
N SER A 204 -15.44 -7.98 2.31
CA SER A 204 -16.77 -8.24 2.86
C SER A 204 -17.56 -7.02 3.31
N ASP A 205 -17.02 -5.80 3.18
CA ASP A 205 -17.82 -4.59 3.37
C ASP A 205 -18.83 -4.48 2.22
N GLY A 206 -20.04 -4.08 2.57
CA GLY A 206 -21.12 -3.79 1.64
C GLY A 206 -22.07 -2.79 2.27
N PHE A 207 -22.87 -2.14 1.44
CA PHE A 207 -23.97 -1.33 1.97
C PHE A 207 -25.17 -2.22 2.26
N PRO A 208 -25.91 -2.00 3.37
CA PRO A 208 -27.02 -2.88 3.78
C PRO A 208 -28.09 -3.11 2.71
N HIS A 209 -28.25 -2.16 1.78
CA HIS A 209 -29.25 -2.19 0.72
C HIS A 209 -28.72 -2.72 -0.61
N HIS A 210 -27.49 -3.24 -0.65
CA HIS A 210 -26.90 -3.83 -1.85
C HIS A 210 -26.70 -5.33 -1.68
N LYS A 211 -26.99 -6.06 -2.75
CA LYS A 211 -26.75 -7.52 -2.85
C LYS A 211 -25.28 -7.89 -3.04
N PHE A 212 -24.40 -6.89 -3.11
CA PHE A 212 -22.99 -7.04 -3.42
C PHE A 212 -22.13 -6.51 -2.27
N LYS A 213 -20.96 -7.13 -2.08
CA LYS A 213 -19.91 -6.71 -1.17
C LYS A 213 -18.54 -6.78 -1.85
N VAL A 214 -17.54 -6.13 -1.25
CA VAL A 214 -16.15 -6.24 -1.71
C VAL A 214 -15.69 -7.69 -1.64
N GLY A 215 -15.11 -8.17 -2.74
CA GLY A 215 -14.66 -9.53 -2.93
C GLY A 215 -15.65 -10.43 -3.65
N ASP A 216 -16.88 -9.98 -3.90
CA ASP A 216 -17.86 -10.81 -4.64
C ASP A 216 -17.43 -11.01 -6.11
N PRO A 217 -17.50 -12.26 -6.61
CA PRO A 217 -17.37 -12.52 -8.04
C PRO A 217 -18.63 -12.07 -8.78
N VAL A 218 -18.44 -11.35 -9.89
CA VAL A 218 -19.53 -10.79 -10.69
C VAL A 218 -19.31 -11.01 -12.17
N LYS A 219 -20.41 -11.07 -12.92
CA LYS A 219 -20.48 -10.91 -14.36
C LYS A 219 -20.98 -9.51 -14.71
N PHE A 220 -20.47 -8.93 -15.78
CA PHE A 220 -20.90 -7.60 -16.24
C PHE A 220 -20.72 -7.45 -17.75
N PHE A 221 -21.31 -6.40 -18.32
CA PHE A 221 -21.24 -6.08 -19.75
C PHE A 221 -21.23 -4.56 -19.99
N PHE A 222 -20.63 -4.13 -21.09
CA PHE A 222 -20.49 -2.71 -21.48
C PHE A 222 -21.41 -2.37 -22.66
N ASN A 223 -22.73 -2.48 -22.49
CA ASN A 223 -23.77 -2.17 -23.49
C ASN A 223 -23.72 -2.96 -24.83
N THR A 224 -24.91 -3.35 -25.29
CA THR A 224 -25.28 -3.95 -26.60
C THR A 224 -24.69 -5.31 -27.00
N ASN A 225 -23.49 -5.66 -26.55
CA ASN A 225 -22.93 -6.99 -26.79
C ASN A 225 -23.15 -7.87 -25.56
N ILE A 226 -23.87 -8.98 -25.72
CA ILE A 226 -24.23 -9.97 -24.67
C ILE A 226 -23.00 -10.77 -24.20
N VAL A 227 -21.79 -10.27 -24.43
CA VAL A 227 -20.55 -10.90 -23.98
C VAL A 227 -20.30 -10.47 -22.54
N PHE A 228 -20.68 -11.35 -21.62
CA PHE A 228 -20.39 -11.16 -20.21
C PHE A 228 -18.89 -11.34 -19.94
N GLN A 229 -18.32 -10.41 -19.20
CA GLN A 229 -17.00 -10.54 -18.61
C GLN A 229 -17.13 -10.94 -17.14
N ASN A 230 -16.23 -11.79 -16.66
CA ASN A 230 -16.13 -12.12 -15.24
C ASN A 230 -15.17 -11.14 -14.56
N GLY A 231 -15.44 -10.79 -13.32
CA GLY A 231 -14.53 -9.99 -12.50
C GLY A 231 -14.83 -10.14 -11.02
N VAL A 232 -14.08 -9.40 -10.21
CA VAL A 232 -14.24 -9.35 -8.74
C VAL A 232 -14.40 -7.91 -8.31
N ILE A 233 -15.37 -7.64 -7.44
CA ILE A 233 -15.56 -6.31 -6.85
C ILE A 233 -14.38 -6.01 -5.93
N THR A 234 -13.59 -5.00 -6.27
CA THR A 234 -12.46 -4.52 -5.46
C THR A 234 -12.81 -3.33 -4.59
N ALA A 235 -13.85 -2.58 -4.94
CA ALA A 235 -14.41 -1.53 -4.10
C ALA A 235 -15.90 -1.34 -4.42
N ILE A 236 -16.71 -0.93 -3.43
CA ILE A 236 -18.15 -0.73 -3.63
C ILE A 236 -18.58 0.65 -3.11
N GLY A 237 -19.25 1.42 -3.97
CA GLY A 237 -19.87 2.70 -3.66
C GLY A 237 -21.38 2.55 -3.52
N THR A 238 -22.09 3.68 -3.42
CA THR A 238 -23.56 3.70 -3.20
C THR A 238 -24.40 3.36 -4.43
N ASP A 239 -23.83 3.53 -5.62
CA ASP A 239 -24.51 3.35 -6.91
C ASP A 239 -23.62 2.62 -7.93
N LYS A 240 -22.31 2.57 -7.66
CA LYS A 240 -21.30 1.97 -8.52
C LYS A 240 -20.40 1.01 -7.75
N ALA A 241 -19.71 0.14 -8.48
CA ALA A 241 -18.62 -0.66 -7.97
C ALA A 241 -17.40 -0.55 -8.86
N ILE A 242 -16.23 -0.75 -8.25
CA ILE A 242 -14.97 -0.94 -8.96
C ILE A 242 -14.75 -2.44 -9.10
N VAL A 243 -14.68 -2.91 -10.34
CA VAL A 243 -14.56 -4.32 -10.70
C VAL A 243 -13.23 -4.55 -11.42
N LYS A 244 -12.45 -5.50 -10.93
CA LYS A 244 -11.23 -5.95 -11.58
C LYS A 244 -11.51 -7.20 -12.41
N SER A 245 -11.12 -7.17 -13.69
CA SER A 245 -11.20 -8.30 -14.61
C SER A 245 -9.88 -8.41 -15.37
N GLY A 246 -9.14 -9.49 -15.09
CA GLY A 246 -7.77 -9.66 -15.56
C GLY A 246 -6.86 -8.51 -15.11
N VAL A 247 -6.28 -7.81 -16.08
CA VAL A 247 -5.39 -6.65 -15.87
C VAL A 247 -6.12 -5.30 -15.87
N SER A 248 -7.42 -5.30 -16.14
CA SER A 248 -8.21 -4.08 -16.26
C SER A 248 -9.10 -3.84 -15.04
N THR A 249 -9.31 -2.56 -14.72
CA THR A 249 -10.20 -2.10 -13.65
C THR A 249 -11.27 -1.22 -14.25
N TYR A 250 -12.51 -1.45 -13.85
CA TYR A 250 -13.69 -0.78 -14.41
C TYR A 250 -14.54 -0.21 -13.29
N GLU A 251 -15.08 0.98 -13.52
CA GLU A 251 -16.14 1.57 -12.70
C GLU A 251 -17.48 1.28 -13.38
N LEU A 252 -18.38 0.59 -12.68
CA LEU A 252 -19.62 0.06 -13.23
C LEU A 252 -20.78 0.39 -12.32
N ASP A 253 -21.92 0.76 -12.89
CA ASP A 253 -23.17 0.90 -12.15
C ASP A 253 -23.57 -0.47 -11.58
N LEU A 254 -24.03 -0.51 -10.32
CA LEU A 254 -24.40 -1.77 -9.64
C LEU A 254 -25.47 -2.56 -10.41
N VAL A 255 -26.32 -1.87 -11.18
CA VAL A 255 -27.36 -2.48 -12.02
C VAL A 255 -26.80 -3.30 -13.20
N LYS A 256 -25.55 -3.05 -13.60
CA LYS A 256 -24.85 -3.80 -14.67
C LYS A 256 -24.14 -5.05 -14.16
N LEU A 257 -24.17 -5.29 -12.84
CA LEU A 257 -23.54 -6.44 -12.22
C LEU A 257 -24.54 -7.57 -12.00
N ILE A 258 -24.09 -8.79 -12.29
CA ILE A 258 -24.82 -10.03 -12.07
C ILE A 258 -23.97 -10.88 -11.12
N PRO A 259 -24.49 -11.34 -9.97
CA PRO A 259 -23.74 -12.21 -9.08
C PRO A 259 -23.39 -13.51 -9.80
N VAL A 260 -22.16 -14.00 -9.58
CA VAL A 260 -21.80 -15.34 -10.00
C VAL A 260 -22.23 -16.30 -8.89
N ASP A 261 -23.29 -17.06 -9.13
CA ASP A 261 -23.66 -18.16 -8.23
C ASP A 261 -22.52 -19.16 -8.18
N LEU A 262 -21.73 -19.10 -7.11
CA LEU A 262 -20.84 -20.18 -6.73
C LEU A 262 -21.74 -21.32 -6.25
N LYS A 263 -22.22 -22.16 -7.18
CA LYS A 263 -22.73 -23.47 -6.78
C LYS A 263 -21.60 -24.11 -5.94
N PRO A 264 -21.87 -24.53 -4.69
CA PRO A 264 -20.85 -25.24 -3.94
C PRO A 264 -20.44 -26.45 -4.78
N THR A 265 -19.17 -26.48 -5.19
CA THR A 265 -18.55 -27.72 -5.63
C THR A 265 -18.72 -28.68 -4.47
N LYS A 266 -19.60 -29.67 -4.64
CA LYS A 266 -19.62 -30.84 -3.78
C LYS A 266 -18.31 -31.57 -4.06
N ASP A 267 -17.31 -31.30 -3.24
CA ASP A 267 -16.16 -32.18 -3.07
C ASP A 267 -16.60 -33.44 -2.31
#